data_AF-A0A7S2L8C0-F1
#
_entry.id   AF-A0A7S2L8C0-F1
#
_cell.length_a   1.000
_cell.length_b   1.000
_cell.length_c   1.000
_cell.angle_alpha   90.00
_cell.angle_beta   90.00
_cell.angle_gamma   90.00
#
_symmetry.space_group_name_H-M   'P 1'
#
loop_
_entity.id
_entity.type
_entity.pdbx_description
1 polymer ?
#
loop_
_entity_poly.entity_id
_entity_poly.type
_entity_poly.pdbx_seq_one_letter_code
_entity_poly.pdbx_strand_id
1 'polypeptide(L)'
;FDRRTGLMGHRLSSGAFKEVSAETWGGCFTEGSAWHHSFPPFDLPALAELHGGKERLLAKLSQVFASPGSFRHGSYKVDIHEMREMRTLGLGQYAHNNQPVHHIPFLFALLGDRNTTARLVRQILADAYSTEGFAGDEDNGEMGSWYVLSALGLYDAAPGVSQAYVL
;
A
#
# COMPACT_ATOMS: atom_id res chain seq x y z
N PHE A 1 -4.71 -14.41 5.70
CA PHE A 1 -5.21 -13.34 6.58
C PHE A 1 -5.10 -13.77 8.04
N ASP A 2 -4.25 -13.10 8.83
CA ASP A 2 -4.16 -13.30 10.28
C ASP A 2 -5.14 -12.34 10.96
N ARG A 3 -6.21 -12.88 11.56
CA ARG A 3 -7.26 -12.08 12.22
C ARG A 3 -6.74 -11.31 13.43
N ARG A 4 -5.62 -11.70 14.04
CA ARG A 4 -5.03 -11.00 15.19
C ARG A 4 -4.46 -9.65 14.79
N THR A 5 -3.85 -9.57 13.61
CA THR A 5 -3.19 -8.35 13.11
C THR A 5 -4.05 -7.56 12.13
N GLY A 6 -5.03 -8.23 11.50
CA GLY A 6 -5.80 -7.67 10.40
C GLY A 6 -4.95 -7.48 9.14
N LEU A 7 -3.93 -8.32 8.96
CA LEU A 7 -3.00 -8.27 7.83
C LEU A 7 -2.79 -9.68 7.25
N MET A 8 -2.33 -9.75 6.00
CA MET A 8 -1.75 -10.97 5.44
C MET A 8 -0.45 -11.30 6.18
N GLY A 9 -0.09 -12.58 6.22
CA GLY A 9 1.06 -13.04 6.99
C GLY A 9 1.54 -14.41 6.55
N HIS A 10 2.78 -14.72 6.91
CA HIS A 10 3.44 -15.98 6.58
C HIS A 10 2.74 -17.14 7.32
N ARG A 11 2.05 -18.00 6.57
CA ARG A 11 1.45 -19.22 7.09
C ARG A 11 2.42 -20.40 6.94
N LEU A 12 2.80 -21.02 8.06
CA LEU A 12 3.68 -22.17 8.11
C LEU A 12 2.96 -23.44 7.62
N SER A 13 3.72 -24.49 7.31
CA SER A 13 3.17 -25.80 6.94
C SER A 13 2.30 -26.43 8.02
N SER A 14 2.51 -26.07 9.30
CA SER A 14 1.65 -26.44 10.42
C SER A 14 0.28 -25.75 10.43
N GLY A 15 0.07 -24.76 9.56
CA GLY A 15 -1.13 -23.93 9.50
C GLY A 15 -1.10 -22.70 10.40
N ALA A 16 -0.14 -22.60 11.32
CA ALA A 16 0.08 -21.45 12.18
C ALA A 16 0.69 -20.25 11.43
N PHE A 17 0.40 -19.03 11.87
CA PHE A 17 1.09 -17.84 11.37
C PHE A 17 2.43 -17.66 12.09
N LYS A 18 3.49 -17.36 11.34
CA LYS A 18 4.79 -17.00 11.91
C LYS A 18 4.68 -15.67 12.65
N GLU A 19 5.15 -15.62 13.89
CA GLU A 19 5.14 -14.41 14.69
C GLU A 19 6.33 -13.50 14.34
N VAL A 20 6.04 -12.41 13.63
CA VAL A 20 6.98 -11.36 13.25
C VAL A 20 6.29 -10.01 13.31
N SER A 21 7.04 -8.91 13.50
CA SER A 21 6.46 -7.56 13.39
C SER A 21 5.87 -7.36 11.99
N ALA A 22 4.74 -6.67 11.90
CA ALA A 22 4.11 -6.30 10.63
C ALA A 22 5.03 -5.46 9.73
N GLU A 23 6.03 -4.79 10.30
CA GLU A 23 7.02 -3.96 9.61
C GLU A 23 8.26 -4.77 9.16
N THR A 24 8.23 -6.10 9.30
CA THR A 24 9.32 -6.96 8.84
C THR A 24 9.23 -7.11 7.34
N TRP A 25 10.23 -6.61 6.62
CA TRP A 25 10.30 -6.70 5.17
C TRP A 25 10.89 -8.03 4.71
N GLY A 26 10.43 -8.50 3.55
CA GLY A 26 10.92 -9.75 2.97
C GLY A 26 10.25 -11.01 3.56
N GLY A 27 10.88 -12.16 3.34
CA GLY A 27 10.35 -13.46 3.75
C GLY A 27 9.27 -13.94 2.80
N CYS A 28 8.00 -13.77 3.17
CA CYS A 28 6.86 -14.12 2.30
C CYS A 28 6.35 -12.95 1.47
N PHE A 29 6.98 -11.78 1.60
CA PHE A 29 6.67 -10.57 0.85
C PHE A 29 7.90 -10.17 0.03
N THR A 30 7.67 -9.56 -1.12
CA THR A 30 8.72 -8.97 -1.96
C THR A 30 8.74 -7.47 -1.71
N GLU A 31 9.94 -6.93 -1.44
CA GLU A 31 10.22 -5.48 -1.33
C GLU A 31 9.19 -4.73 -0.48
N GLY A 32 8.78 -5.36 0.61
CA GLY A 32 7.74 -4.83 1.44
C GLY A 32 7.44 -5.70 2.63
N SER A 33 6.47 -5.23 3.40
CA SER A 33 6.05 -5.84 4.65
C SER A 33 4.59 -6.30 4.55
N ALA A 34 4.05 -6.79 5.68
CA ALA A 34 2.63 -7.13 5.74
C ALA A 34 1.74 -5.91 5.43
N TRP A 35 2.16 -4.69 5.76
CA TRP A 35 1.40 -3.49 5.45
C TRP A 35 1.21 -3.27 3.94
N HIS A 36 2.23 -3.57 3.13
CA HIS A 36 2.19 -3.28 1.69
C HIS A 36 1.37 -4.32 0.91
N HIS A 37 1.35 -5.57 1.39
CA HIS A 37 0.77 -6.71 0.67
C HIS A 37 -0.60 -7.17 1.22
N SER A 38 -1.25 -6.39 2.08
CA SER A 38 -2.49 -6.81 2.76
C SER A 38 -3.80 -6.33 2.14
N PHE A 39 -3.75 -5.47 1.12
CA PHE A 39 -4.92 -4.74 0.65
C PHE A 39 -5.20 -4.99 -0.84
N PRO A 40 -5.44 -6.23 -1.28
CA PRO A 40 -5.72 -6.49 -2.69
C PRO A 40 -7.01 -5.78 -3.17
N PRO A 41 -7.01 -5.16 -4.35
CA PRO A 41 -8.14 -4.36 -4.84
C PRO A 41 -9.24 -5.17 -5.55
N PHE A 42 -8.97 -6.43 -5.91
CA PHE A 42 -9.85 -7.21 -6.80
C PHE A 42 -11.17 -7.70 -6.16
N ASP A 43 -11.28 -7.76 -4.83
CA ASP A 43 -12.50 -8.17 -4.12
C ASP A 43 -12.62 -7.42 -2.79
N LEU A 44 -13.00 -6.13 -2.89
CA LEU A 44 -13.20 -5.27 -1.73
C LEU A 44 -14.33 -5.72 -0.79
N PRO A 45 -15.47 -6.27 -1.27
CA PRO A 45 -16.46 -6.86 -0.37
C PRO A 45 -15.89 -7.96 0.52
N ALA A 46 -15.15 -8.93 -0.06
CA ALA A 46 -14.51 -9.98 0.74
C ALA A 46 -13.42 -9.44 1.67
N LEU A 47 -12.62 -8.47 1.20
CA LEU A 47 -11.63 -7.81 2.04
C LEU A 47 -12.27 -7.10 3.23
N ALA A 48 -13.41 -6.42 3.02
CA ALA A 48 -14.17 -5.77 4.08
C ALA A 48 -14.73 -6.81 5.08
N GLU A 49 -15.26 -7.93 4.60
CA GLU A 49 -15.72 -9.03 5.47
C GLU A 49 -14.59 -9.56 6.37
N LEU A 50 -13.39 -9.77 5.82
CA LEU A 50 -12.23 -10.20 6.60
C LEU A 50 -11.86 -9.24 7.73
N HIS A 51 -12.09 -7.93 7.54
CA HIS A 51 -11.84 -6.89 8.55
C HIS A 51 -13.03 -6.67 9.50
N GLY A 52 -14.16 -7.35 9.29
CA GLY A 52 -15.37 -7.18 10.09
C GLY A 52 -16.23 -5.98 9.66
N GLY A 53 -16.17 -5.61 8.39
CA GLY A 53 -16.99 -4.56 7.78
C GLY A 53 -16.16 -3.46 7.11
N LYS A 54 -16.85 -2.67 6.27
CA LYS A 54 -16.28 -1.59 5.47
C LYS A 54 -15.59 -0.53 6.34
N GLU A 55 -16.22 -0.15 7.44
CA GLU A 55 -15.72 0.88 8.37
C GLU A 55 -14.42 0.43 9.05
N ARG A 56 -14.31 -0.87 9.37
CA ARG A 56 -13.08 -1.44 9.95
C ARG A 56 -11.97 -1.55 8.91
N LEU A 57 -12.29 -1.86 7.65
CA LEU A 57 -11.33 -1.81 6.56
C LEU A 57 -10.81 -0.38 6.33
N LEU A 58 -11.69 0.63 6.28
CA LEU A 58 -11.30 2.04 6.18
C LEU A 58 -10.40 2.49 7.35
N ALA A 59 -10.72 2.06 8.57
CA ALA A 59 -9.86 2.31 9.73
C ALA A 59 -8.49 1.63 9.59
N LYS A 60 -8.44 0.41 9.06
CA LYS A 60 -7.18 -0.32 8.82
C LYS A 60 -6.34 0.32 7.71
N LEU A 61 -6.96 0.79 6.63
CA LEU A 61 -6.29 1.54 5.56
C LEU A 61 -5.72 2.87 6.10
N SER A 62 -6.47 3.57 6.96
CA SER A 62 -5.98 4.79 7.62
C SER A 62 -4.72 4.54 8.47
N GLN A 63 -4.59 3.35 9.08
CA GLN A 63 -3.39 2.98 9.82
C GLN A 63 -2.14 2.88 8.95
N VAL A 64 -2.26 2.63 7.63
CA VAL A 64 -1.10 2.61 6.71
C VAL A 64 -0.38 3.96 6.75
N PHE A 65 -1.15 5.06 6.67
CA PHE A 65 -0.59 6.42 6.67
C PHE A 65 -0.25 6.94 8.06
N ALA A 66 -0.93 6.45 9.11
CA ALA A 66 -0.74 6.91 10.48
C ALA A 66 0.34 6.15 11.26
N SER A 67 0.68 4.92 10.87
CA SER A 67 1.74 4.15 11.54
C SER A 67 3.12 4.73 11.22
N PRO A 68 4.09 4.66 12.13
CA PRO A 68 5.44 5.12 11.84
C PRO A 68 6.05 4.40 10.64
N GLY A 69 6.87 5.08 9.84
CA GLY A 69 7.65 4.50 8.74
C GLY A 69 8.85 3.66 9.19
N SER A 70 8.75 2.97 10.33
CA SER A 70 9.73 2.01 10.81
C SER A 70 9.72 0.74 9.97
N PHE A 71 10.87 0.08 9.87
CA PHE A 71 11.01 -1.21 9.19
C PHE A 71 12.01 -2.10 9.91
N ARG A 72 11.94 -3.41 9.62
CA ARG A 72 12.95 -4.41 10.01
C ARG A 72 13.39 -5.16 8.76
N HIS A 73 14.70 -5.38 8.59
CA HIS A 73 15.26 -5.93 7.34
C HIS A 73 14.79 -7.35 7.00
N GLY A 74 14.26 -8.08 7.99
CA GLY A 74 13.76 -9.45 7.81
C GLY A 74 14.74 -10.34 7.03
N SER A 75 14.32 -10.83 5.85
CA SER A 75 15.16 -11.72 5.04
C SER A 75 16.28 -11.00 4.28
N TYR A 76 16.18 -9.70 4.05
CA TYR A 76 17.19 -8.91 3.33
C TYR A 76 18.44 -8.68 4.18
N LYS A 77 18.32 -8.71 5.51
CA LYS A 77 19.40 -8.53 6.51
C LYS A 77 20.11 -7.16 6.49
N VAL A 78 19.90 -6.36 5.45
CA VAL A 78 20.41 -5.00 5.27
C VAL A 78 19.28 -4.07 4.83
N ASP A 79 19.49 -2.76 5.00
CA ASP A 79 18.64 -1.71 4.43
C ASP A 79 18.79 -1.72 2.90
N ILE A 80 17.75 -2.16 2.20
CA ILE A 80 17.62 -1.94 0.75
C ILE A 80 17.19 -0.48 0.49
N HIS A 81 17.22 -0.03 -0.76
CA HIS A 81 16.94 1.38 -1.06
C HIS A 81 15.47 1.74 -0.80
N GLU A 82 14.55 0.83 -1.09
CA GLU A 82 13.12 0.95 -0.93
C GLU A 82 12.69 1.20 0.51
N MET A 83 13.40 0.60 1.47
CA MET A 83 13.17 0.84 2.90
C MET A 83 13.57 2.26 3.31
N ARG A 84 14.69 2.77 2.77
CA ARG A 84 15.24 4.10 3.06
C ARG A 84 14.39 5.19 2.42
N GLU A 85 13.94 4.95 1.20
CA GLU A 85 13.04 5.82 0.44
C GLU A 85 11.68 5.95 1.13
N MET A 86 11.04 4.85 1.56
CA MET A 86 9.79 4.91 2.34
C MET A 86 9.94 5.79 3.59
N ARG A 87 11.03 5.59 4.34
CA ARG A 87 11.32 6.39 5.53
C ARG A 87 11.50 7.87 5.19
N THR A 88 12.16 8.17 4.08
CA THR A 88 12.46 9.54 3.63
C THR A 88 11.19 10.25 3.16
N LEU A 89 10.32 9.56 2.43
CA LEU A 89 9.04 10.10 1.96
C LEU A 89 8.09 10.45 3.13
N GLY A 90 8.16 9.69 4.23
CA GLY A 90 7.54 10.11 5.49
C GLY A 90 6.00 9.96 5.56
N LEU A 91 5.40 9.14 4.69
CA LEU A 91 3.95 8.88 4.65
C LEU A 91 3.53 7.65 5.49
N GLY A 92 4.23 7.40 6.59
CA GLY A 92 4.01 6.25 7.44
C GLY A 92 4.47 4.94 6.80
N GLN A 93 3.62 3.91 6.77
CA GLN A 93 3.84 2.66 6.03
C GLN A 93 3.39 2.75 4.57
N TYR A 94 3.00 3.92 4.07
CA TYR A 94 2.71 4.11 2.65
C TYR A 94 4.02 4.33 1.86
N ALA A 95 4.62 3.24 1.38
CA ALA A 95 5.85 3.23 0.60
C ALA A 95 5.62 3.54 -0.89
N HIS A 96 5.19 4.77 -1.23
CA HIS A 96 4.92 5.18 -2.62
C HIS A 96 6.13 5.07 -3.56
N ASN A 97 7.33 4.88 -3.01
CA ASN A 97 8.53 4.62 -3.78
C ASN A 97 8.56 3.20 -4.41
N ASN A 98 7.51 2.37 -4.22
CA ASN A 98 7.42 1.01 -4.76
C ASN A 98 5.95 0.59 -5.03
N GLN A 99 5.72 -0.27 -6.03
CA GLN A 99 4.42 -0.62 -6.61
C GLN A 99 3.36 -1.22 -5.67
N PRO A 100 3.68 -2.08 -4.69
CA PRO A 100 2.67 -2.84 -3.94
C PRO A 100 1.62 -2.00 -3.22
N VAL A 101 1.86 -0.69 -3.04
CA VAL A 101 0.94 0.21 -2.35
C VAL A 101 0.23 1.20 -3.27
N HIS A 102 0.58 1.29 -4.55
CA HIS A 102 0.11 2.36 -5.44
C HIS A 102 -1.41 2.50 -5.54
N HIS A 103 -2.16 1.40 -5.40
CA HIS A 103 -3.62 1.38 -5.42
C HIS A 103 -4.28 1.74 -4.09
N ILE A 104 -3.56 1.70 -2.95
CA ILE A 104 -4.12 1.87 -1.60
C ILE A 104 -4.92 3.18 -1.43
N PRO A 105 -4.46 4.37 -1.90
CA PRO A 105 -5.21 5.62 -1.74
C PRO A 105 -6.59 5.56 -2.40
N PHE A 106 -6.72 4.84 -3.51
CA PHE A 106 -7.97 4.72 -4.28
C PHE A 106 -8.97 3.76 -3.66
N LEU A 107 -8.52 2.87 -2.76
CA LEU A 107 -9.43 1.99 -2.02
C LEU A 107 -10.40 2.77 -1.14
N PHE A 108 -10.02 3.94 -0.63
CA PHE A 108 -10.92 4.80 0.15
C PHE A 108 -12.13 5.23 -0.69
N ALA A 109 -11.92 5.78 -1.88
CA ALA A 109 -12.99 6.16 -2.81
C ALA A 109 -13.86 4.97 -3.24
N LEU A 110 -13.25 3.81 -3.51
CA LEU A 110 -13.99 2.57 -3.81
C LEU A 110 -14.86 2.09 -2.64
N LEU A 111 -14.47 2.41 -1.40
CA LEU A 111 -15.23 2.15 -0.18
C LEU A 111 -16.15 3.34 0.22
N GLY A 112 -16.22 4.38 -0.61
CA GLY A 112 -17.12 5.52 -0.46
C GLY A 112 -16.52 6.78 0.20
N ASP A 113 -15.24 6.77 0.56
CA ASP A 113 -14.53 7.94 1.12
C ASP A 113 -13.63 8.62 0.08
N ARG A 114 -14.26 9.34 -0.85
CA ARG A 114 -13.57 10.08 -1.91
C ARG A 114 -12.73 11.26 -1.40
N ASN A 115 -13.12 11.83 -0.26
CA ASN A 115 -12.40 12.97 0.31
C ASN A 115 -11.00 12.56 0.78
N THR A 116 -10.87 11.39 1.41
CA THR A 116 -9.58 10.85 1.82
C THR A 116 -8.71 10.50 0.62
N THR A 117 -9.26 9.84 -0.41
CA THR A 117 -8.52 9.59 -1.67
C THR A 117 -8.00 10.88 -2.26
N ALA A 118 -8.86 11.88 -2.49
CA ALA A 118 -8.48 13.13 -3.12
C ALA A 118 -7.41 13.88 -2.29
N ARG A 119 -7.48 13.85 -0.96
CA ARG A 119 -6.46 14.45 -0.08
C ARG A 119 -5.12 13.72 -0.19
N LEU A 120 -5.12 12.39 -0.09
CA LEU A 120 -3.91 11.57 -0.13
C LEU A 120 -3.23 11.66 -1.50
N VAL A 121 -3.98 11.52 -2.59
CA VAL A 121 -3.44 11.59 -3.95
C VAL A 121 -2.79 12.95 -4.21
N ARG A 122 -3.42 14.06 -3.80
CA ARG A 122 -2.81 15.40 -3.91
C ARG A 122 -1.51 15.52 -3.12
N GLN A 123 -1.48 14.96 -1.91
CA GLN A 123 -0.26 14.96 -1.10
C GLN A 123 0.85 14.15 -1.77
N ILE A 124 0.54 12.94 -2.24
CA ILE A 124 1.50 12.06 -2.89
C ILE A 124 2.06 12.69 -4.18
N LEU A 125 1.20 13.27 -5.02
CA LEU A 125 1.63 13.99 -6.23
C LEU A 125 2.59 15.15 -5.93
N ALA A 126 2.42 15.81 -4.79
CA ALA A 126 3.26 16.93 -4.37
C ALA A 126 4.58 16.48 -3.71
N ASP A 127 4.53 15.42 -2.91
CA ASP A 127 5.65 14.99 -2.06
C ASP A 127 6.56 13.98 -2.76
N ALA A 128 6.04 13.18 -3.70
CA ALA A 128 6.76 12.06 -4.29
C ALA A 128 7.29 12.29 -5.73
N TYR A 129 6.98 13.43 -6.33
CA TYR A 129 7.32 13.73 -7.73
C TYR A 129 7.84 15.16 -7.89
N SER A 130 8.90 15.32 -8.66
CA SER A 130 9.47 16.63 -9.00
C SER A 130 10.13 16.60 -10.38
N THR A 131 10.55 17.76 -10.87
CA THR A 131 11.37 17.85 -12.10
C THR A 131 12.74 17.20 -11.95
N GLU A 132 13.18 16.98 -10.71
CA GLU A 132 14.47 16.37 -10.39
C GLU A 132 14.40 14.84 -10.27
N GLY A 133 13.19 14.26 -10.25
CA GLY A 133 12.98 12.81 -10.23
C GLY A 133 11.79 12.34 -9.41
N PHE A 134 11.80 11.03 -9.15
CA PHE A 134 10.77 10.26 -8.44
C PHE A 134 11.23 9.92 -7.01
N ALA A 135 10.29 9.59 -6.13
CA ALA A 135 10.57 9.13 -4.76
C ALA A 135 11.23 7.73 -4.68
N GLY A 136 11.23 6.98 -5.78
CA GLY A 136 11.81 5.64 -5.91
C GLY A 136 12.12 5.31 -7.37
N ASP A 137 12.22 4.03 -7.68
CA ASP A 137 12.49 3.57 -9.06
C ASP A 137 11.28 3.86 -9.97
N GLU A 138 11.54 4.40 -11.17
CA GLU A 138 10.47 4.78 -12.11
C GLU A 138 9.72 3.58 -12.68
N ASP A 139 10.42 2.44 -12.74
CA ASP A 139 9.93 1.13 -13.18
C ASP A 139 9.22 1.14 -14.54
N ASN A 140 9.94 1.64 -15.54
CA ASN A 140 9.64 1.49 -16.95
C ASN A 140 8.26 2.04 -17.36
N GLY A 141 7.86 3.15 -16.76
CA GLY A 141 6.59 3.80 -17.00
C GLY A 141 5.54 3.56 -15.92
N GLU A 142 5.80 2.74 -14.90
CA GLU A 142 4.82 2.48 -13.85
C GLU A 142 4.56 3.74 -13.01
N MET A 143 5.60 4.31 -12.38
CA MET A 143 5.44 5.52 -11.56
C MET A 143 5.03 6.73 -12.39
N GLY A 144 5.56 6.84 -13.62
CA GLY A 144 5.18 7.90 -14.55
C GLY A 144 3.71 7.82 -14.95
N SER A 145 3.20 6.62 -15.23
CA SER A 145 1.78 6.41 -15.52
C SER A 145 0.90 6.67 -14.30
N TRP A 146 1.35 6.26 -13.11
CA TRP A 146 0.65 6.57 -11.86
C TRP A 146 0.45 8.08 -11.70
N TYR A 147 1.51 8.88 -11.93
CA TYR A 147 1.44 10.34 -11.86
C TYR A 147 0.45 10.90 -12.88
N VAL A 148 0.59 10.54 -14.16
CA VAL A 148 -0.25 11.07 -15.24
C VAL A 148 -1.72 10.77 -15.01
N LEU A 149 -2.04 9.51 -14.70
CA LEU A 149 -3.41 9.10 -14.45
C LEU A 149 -3.98 9.81 -13.22
N SER A 150 -3.23 9.83 -12.11
CA SER A 150 -3.67 10.47 -10.87
C SER A 150 -3.85 11.99 -11.02
N ALA A 151 -3.00 12.66 -11.81
CA ALA A 151 -3.11 14.09 -12.10
C ALA A 151 -4.34 14.43 -12.98
N LEU A 152 -4.70 13.54 -13.91
CA LEU A 152 -5.97 13.61 -14.65
C LEU A 152 -7.18 13.23 -13.79
N GLY A 153 -6.90 12.65 -12.63
CA GLY A 153 -7.93 12.23 -11.73
C GLY A 153 -8.56 10.88 -12.10
N LEU A 154 -7.74 9.97 -12.60
CA LEU A 154 -8.14 8.62 -13.01
C LEU A 154 -7.19 7.62 -12.38
N TYR A 155 -7.70 6.46 -11.97
CA TYR A 155 -6.87 5.32 -11.61
C TYR A 155 -7.65 4.03 -11.76
N ASP A 156 -7.04 3.00 -12.34
CA ASP A 156 -7.60 1.65 -12.39
C ASP A 156 -6.96 0.81 -11.28
N ALA A 157 -7.68 0.66 -10.17
CA ALA A 157 -7.19 -0.09 -9.03
C ALA A 157 -7.20 -1.60 -9.27
N ALA A 158 -8.02 -2.14 -10.18
CA ALA A 158 -8.14 -3.57 -10.41
C ALA A 158 -8.34 -3.88 -11.91
N PRO A 159 -7.28 -3.75 -12.72
CA PRO A 159 -7.36 -3.97 -14.16
C PRO A 159 -7.94 -5.34 -14.50
N GLY A 160 -8.93 -5.35 -15.40
CA GLY A 160 -9.62 -6.56 -15.84
C GLY A 160 -10.70 -7.10 -14.88
N VAL A 161 -10.85 -6.51 -13.70
CA VAL A 161 -11.95 -6.84 -12.76
C VAL A 161 -13.10 -5.86 -12.91
N SER A 162 -12.78 -4.57 -13.09
CA SER A 162 -13.77 -3.53 -13.34
C SER A 162 -13.30 -2.60 -14.46
N GLN A 163 -14.23 -1.89 -15.10
CA GLN A 163 -13.91 -0.77 -16.01
C GLN A 163 -14.01 0.59 -15.31
N ALA A 164 -14.13 0.60 -13.97
CA ALA A 164 -14.34 1.80 -13.20
C ALA A 164 -12.99 2.46 -12.86
N TYR A 165 -12.76 3.64 -13.42
CA TYR A 165 -11.71 4.54 -12.97
C TYR A 165 -12.17 5.29 -11.72
N VAL A 166 -11.26 5.49 -10.77
CA VAL A 166 -11.56 6.06 -9.45
C VAL A 166 -10.85 7.40 -9.23
N LEU A 167 -11.57 8.33 -8.58
CA LEU A 167 -11.10 9.62 -8.06
C LEU A 167 -11.61 9.85 -6.64
#